data_AF-A0A2D8IUF8-F1
#
_entry.id   AF-A0A2D8IUF8-F1
#
_cell.length_a   1.000
_cell.length_b   1.000
_cell.length_c   1.000
_cell.angle_alpha   90.00
_cell.angle_beta   90.00
_cell.angle_gamma   90.00
#
_symmetry.space_group_name_H-M   'P 1'
#
loop_
_entity.id
_entity.type
_entity.pdbx_description
1 polymer ?
#
loop_
_entity_poly.entity_id
_entity_poly.type
_entity_poly.pdbx_seq_one_letter_code
_entity_poly.pdbx_strand_id
1 'polypeptide(L)'
;MNELRNKDAPGRGVAVIVYGLYLGAIMTIVTLPLGALLAAWRLRHSADWVASHLRFQLWTFAGLAASGIAALLLWRVLGQMAAPPMSAWAFGYLYFTLAVGWMIGRCGVGIHRLTANRPIERPDSLLFGGVSPAFSDG
;
A
#
# COMPACT_ATOMS: atom_id res chain seq x y z
N MET A 1 39.99 17.86 5.67
CA MET A 1 38.97 18.46 6.56
C MET A 1 38.18 17.30 7.15
N ASN A 2 38.45 16.95 8.42
CA ASN A 2 37.76 15.86 9.10
C ASN A 2 36.49 16.43 9.73
N GLU A 3 35.37 16.35 9.01
CA GLU A 3 34.06 16.56 9.62
C GLU A 3 33.87 15.50 10.70
N LEU A 4 33.79 15.94 11.96
CA LEU A 4 33.39 15.07 13.06
C LEU A 4 32.00 14.56 12.73
N ARG A 5 31.90 13.26 12.40
CA ARG A 5 30.65 12.50 12.14
C ARG A 5 29.74 12.56 13.37
N ASN A 6 29.08 13.69 13.60
CA ASN A 6 28.19 13.89 14.73
C ASN A 6 26.81 13.28 14.43
N LYS A 7 26.19 12.61 15.40
CA LYS A 7 24.88 11.98 15.24
C LYS A 7 23.76 13.00 14.99
N ASP A 8 24.00 14.26 15.33
CA ASP A 8 23.05 15.37 15.18
C ASP A 8 23.33 16.24 13.95
N ALA A 9 24.13 15.73 13.00
CA ALA A 9 24.39 16.44 11.75
C ALA A 9 23.07 16.78 11.03
N PRO A 10 22.84 18.07 10.69
CA PRO A 10 21.63 18.48 10.00
C PRO A 10 21.51 17.73 8.66
N GLY A 11 20.33 17.17 8.40
CA GLY A 11 20.08 16.34 7.21
C GLY A 11 20.25 14.82 7.41
N ARG A 12 20.85 14.35 8.52
CA ARG A 12 20.95 12.90 8.80
C ARG A 12 19.57 12.23 8.92
N GLY A 13 18.62 12.90 9.57
CA GLY A 13 17.24 12.40 9.70
C GLY A 13 16.55 12.23 8.34
N VAL A 14 16.72 13.20 7.44
CA VAL A 14 16.20 13.14 6.06
C VAL A 14 16.88 12.00 5.29
N ALA A 15 18.20 11.86 5.40
CA ALA A 15 18.93 10.76 4.76
C ALA A 15 18.43 9.38 5.24
N VAL A 16 18.17 9.22 6.55
CA VAL A 16 17.60 7.97 7.10
C VAL A 16 16.20 7.71 6.55
N ILE A 17 15.36 8.73 6.44
CA ILE A 17 14.02 8.60 5.84
C ILE A 17 14.12 8.18 4.37
N VAL A 18 15.01 8.81 3.59
CA VAL A 18 15.24 8.47 2.18
C VAL A 18 15.77 7.04 2.02
N TYR A 19 16.75 6.64 2.84
CA TYR A 19 17.22 5.25 2.84
C TYR A 19 16.12 4.26 3.23
N GLY A 20 15.30 4.60 4.23
CA GLY A 20 14.14 3.80 4.62
C GLY A 20 13.12 3.68 3.49
N LEU A 21 12.84 4.76 2.76
CA LEU A 21 11.96 4.78 1.59
C LEU A 21 12.50 3.89 0.46
N TYR A 22 13.79 3.99 0.13
CA TYR A 22 14.42 3.18 -0.92
C TYR A 22 14.46 1.70 -0.55
N LEU A 23 14.82 1.40 0.69
CA LEU A 23 14.86 0.03 1.19
C LEU A 23 13.46 -0.57 1.22
N GLY A 24 12.47 0.18 1.72
CA GLY A 24 11.06 -0.20 1.69
C GLY A 24 10.56 -0.48 0.28
N ALA A 25 10.85 0.41 -0.67
CA ALA A 25 10.44 0.25 -2.07
C ALA A 25 10.93 -1.07 -2.68
N ILE A 26 12.20 -1.44 -2.48
CA ILE A 26 12.74 -2.70 -3.00
C ILE A 26 12.15 -3.91 -2.23
N MET A 27 12.01 -3.79 -0.91
CA MET A 27 11.50 -4.86 -0.06
C MET A 27 10.02 -5.17 -0.30
N THR A 28 9.21 -4.21 -0.75
CA THR A 28 7.77 -4.42 -0.98
C THR A 28 7.44 -5.63 -1.84
N ILE A 29 8.25 -5.94 -2.87
CA ILE A 29 8.03 -7.11 -3.75
C ILE A 29 7.99 -8.42 -2.94
N VAL A 30 8.79 -8.53 -1.88
CA VAL A 30 8.90 -9.73 -1.04
C VAL A 30 8.04 -9.59 0.22
N THR A 31 8.06 -8.43 0.87
CA THR A 31 7.38 -8.18 2.14
C THR A 31 5.86 -8.19 2.01
N LEU A 32 5.30 -7.74 0.87
CA LEU A 32 3.85 -7.73 0.66
C LEU A 32 3.25 -9.15 0.57
N PRO A 33 3.79 -10.08 -0.26
CA PRO A 33 3.35 -11.47 -0.25
C PRO A 33 3.48 -12.14 1.11
N LEU A 34 4.60 -11.92 1.82
CA LEU A 34 4.81 -12.47 3.16
C LEU A 34 3.78 -11.93 4.17
N GLY A 35 3.50 -10.64 4.12
CA GLY A 35 2.48 -10.01 4.96
C GLY A 35 1.08 -10.53 4.68
N ALA A 36 0.72 -10.73 3.40
CA ALA A 36 -0.55 -11.32 3.01
C ALA A 36 -0.68 -12.79 3.43
N LEU A 37 0.40 -13.56 3.30
CA LEU A 37 0.46 -14.96 3.75
C LEU A 37 0.27 -15.06 5.28
N LEU A 38 0.98 -14.21 6.03
CA LEU A 38 0.84 -14.14 7.48
C LEU A 38 -0.59 -13.73 7.88
N ALA A 39 -1.17 -12.75 7.19
CA ALA A 39 -2.54 -12.32 7.44
C ALA A 39 -3.55 -13.44 7.17
N ALA A 40 -3.42 -14.17 6.06
CA ALA A 40 -4.28 -15.30 5.72
C ALA A 40 -4.15 -16.44 6.75
N TRP A 41 -2.94 -16.74 7.22
CA TRP A 41 -2.72 -17.78 8.22
C TRP A 41 -3.30 -17.41 9.59
N ARG A 42 -3.08 -16.16 10.03
CA ARG A 42 -3.55 -15.68 11.34
C ARG A 42 -5.03 -15.35 11.37
N LEU A 43 -5.67 -15.16 10.21
CA LEU A 43 -7.11 -14.86 10.12
C LEU A 43 -7.97 -15.93 10.81
N ARG A 44 -7.53 -17.19 10.79
CA ARG A 44 -8.25 -18.32 11.40
C ARG A 44 -8.12 -18.42 12.93
N HIS A 45 -7.18 -17.68 13.53
CA HIS A 45 -6.83 -17.78 14.96
C HIS A 45 -6.91 -16.44 15.69
N SER A 46 -7.52 -15.42 15.08
CA SER A 46 -7.58 -14.06 15.62
C SER A 46 -8.99 -13.74 16.13
N ALA A 47 -9.09 -12.90 17.17
CA ALA A 47 -10.38 -12.37 17.61
C ALA A 47 -11.09 -11.61 16.46
N ASP A 48 -12.43 -11.65 16.42
CA ASP A 48 -13.21 -11.14 15.28
C ASP A 48 -12.90 -9.69 14.90
N TRP A 49 -12.65 -8.82 15.89
CA TRP A 49 -12.27 -7.43 15.65
C TRP A 49 -10.87 -7.30 15.02
N VAL A 50 -9.94 -8.20 15.33
CA VAL A 50 -8.60 -8.27 14.70
C VAL A 50 -8.70 -8.90 13.31
N ALA A 51 -9.58 -9.89 13.13
CA ALA A 51 -9.85 -10.51 11.84
C ALA A 51 -10.32 -9.48 10.80
N SER A 52 -11.06 -8.45 11.21
CA SER A 52 -11.45 -7.33 10.33
C SER A 52 -10.24 -6.57 9.75
N HIS A 53 -9.19 -6.36 10.55
CA HIS A 53 -7.95 -5.71 10.12
C HIS A 53 -7.15 -6.60 9.17
N LEU A 54 -7.07 -7.90 9.46
CA LEU A 54 -6.38 -8.87 8.61
C LEU A 54 -7.09 -9.03 7.25
N ARG A 55 -8.42 -9.06 7.22
CA ARG A 55 -9.20 -9.08 5.97
C ARG A 55 -9.00 -7.81 5.17
N PHE A 56 -9.01 -6.65 5.81
CA PHE A 56 -8.75 -5.38 5.13
C PHE A 56 -7.37 -5.34 4.48
N GLN A 57 -6.33 -5.81 5.19
CA GLN A 57 -4.98 -5.88 4.64
C GLN A 57 -4.86 -6.91 3.50
N LEU A 58 -5.57 -8.04 3.62
CA LEU A 58 -5.61 -9.07 2.58
C LEU A 58 -6.29 -8.55 1.30
N TRP A 59 -7.39 -7.80 1.43
CA TRP A 59 -8.03 -7.12 0.30
C TRP A 59 -7.20 -5.96 -0.26
N THR A 60 -6.39 -5.28 0.57
CA THR A 60 -5.39 -4.30 0.08
C THR A 60 -4.39 -4.98 -0.83
N PHE A 61 -3.83 -6.11 -0.39
CA PHE A 61 -2.91 -6.89 -1.21
C PHE A 61 -3.57 -7.41 -2.48
N ALA A 62 -4.77 -7.99 -2.39
CA ALA A 62 -5.51 -8.48 -3.56
C ALA A 62 -5.84 -7.36 -4.56
N GLY A 63 -6.27 -6.19 -4.07
CA GLY A 63 -6.52 -5.01 -4.90
C GLY A 63 -5.27 -4.49 -5.58
N LEU A 64 -4.13 -4.48 -4.88
CA LEU A 64 -2.84 -4.12 -5.46
C LEU A 64 -2.37 -5.13 -6.52
N ALA A 65 -2.53 -6.43 -6.25
CA ALA A 65 -2.19 -7.49 -7.20
C ALA A 65 -3.06 -7.41 -8.46
N ALA A 66 -4.38 -7.25 -8.29
CA ALA A 66 -5.32 -7.12 -9.40
C ALA A 66 -5.06 -5.87 -10.24
N SER A 67 -4.84 -4.72 -9.61
CA SER A 67 -4.48 -3.48 -10.31
C SER A 67 -3.11 -3.58 -10.99
N GLY A 68 -2.15 -4.29 -10.40
CA GLY A 68 -0.84 -4.54 -11.00
C GLY A 68 -0.94 -5.39 -12.26
N ILE A 69 -1.74 -6.46 -12.21
CA ILE A 69 -2.04 -7.29 -13.38
C ILE A 69 -2.74 -6.47 -14.46
N ALA A 70 -3.74 -5.67 -14.10
CA ALA A 70 -4.44 -4.80 -15.05
C ALA A 70 -3.50 -3.78 -15.70
N ALA A 71 -2.60 -3.17 -14.93
CA ALA A 71 -1.60 -2.23 -15.44
C ALA A 71 -0.61 -2.91 -16.40
N LEU A 72 -0.16 -4.14 -16.10
CA LEU A 72 0.70 -4.92 -17.00
C LEU A 72 -0.02 -5.29 -18.30
N LEU A 73 -1.28 -5.67 -18.24
CA LEU A 73 -2.09 -5.94 -19.43
C LEU A 73 -2.27 -4.69 -20.28
N LEU A 74 -2.58 -3.54 -19.65
CA LEU A 74 -2.71 -2.27 -20.36
C LEU A 74 -1.39 -1.83 -20.99
N TRP A 75 -0.26 -2.00 -20.31
CA TRP A 75 1.05 -1.78 -20.89
C TRP A 75 1.27 -2.69 -22.11
N ARG A 76 0.98 -3.99 -22.00
CA ARG A 76 1.12 -4.92 -23.13
C ARG A 76 0.30 -4.47 -24.35
N VAL A 77 -0.93 -4.00 -24.14
CA VAL A 77 -1.79 -3.46 -25.20
C VAL A 77 -1.19 -2.18 -25.80
N LEU A 78 -0.71 -1.25 -24.98
CA LEU A 78 -0.03 -0.03 -25.45
C LEU A 78 1.22 -0.35 -26.29
N GLY A 79 1.96 -1.37 -25.91
CA GLY A 79 3.11 -1.87 -26.67
C GLY A 79 2.73 -2.44 -28.03
N GLN A 80 1.58 -3.13 -28.13
CA GLN A 80 1.05 -3.63 -29.40
C GLN A 80 0.57 -2.51 -30.33
N MET A 81 0.09 -1.39 -29.77
CA MET A 81 -0.35 -0.23 -30.53
C MET A 81 0.80 0.66 -31.03
N ALA A 82 2.06 0.22 -30.88
CA ALA A 82 3.27 0.98 -31.19
C ALA A 82 3.28 2.38 -30.55
N ALA A 83 2.66 2.51 -29.37
CA ALA A 83 2.62 3.77 -28.65
C ALA A 83 4.06 4.26 -28.33
N PRO A 84 4.29 5.58 -28.28
CA PRO A 84 5.61 6.12 -27.97
C PRO A 84 6.17 5.55 -26.66
N PRO A 85 7.47 5.23 -26.55
CA PRO A 85 8.06 4.70 -25.32
C PRO A 85 7.80 5.57 -24.08
N MET A 86 7.67 6.88 -24.28
CA MET A 86 7.37 7.85 -23.23
C MET A 86 5.98 7.64 -22.60
N SER A 87 4.96 7.19 -23.35
CA SER A 87 3.63 6.97 -22.77
C SER A 87 3.60 5.74 -21.86
N ALA A 88 4.33 4.69 -22.21
CA ALA A 88 4.48 3.51 -21.36
C ALA A 88 5.24 3.85 -20.06
N TRP A 89 6.30 4.65 -20.17
CA TRP A 89 7.07 5.11 -19.00
C TRP A 89 6.24 5.99 -18.07
N ALA A 90 5.53 7.00 -18.62
CA ALA A 90 4.67 7.89 -17.85
C ALA A 90 3.53 7.12 -17.15
N PHE A 91 2.93 6.15 -17.84
CA PHE A 91 1.90 5.29 -17.28
C PHE A 91 2.43 4.46 -16.10
N GLY A 92 3.57 3.78 -16.26
CA GLY A 92 4.17 2.97 -15.21
C GLY A 92 4.53 3.79 -13.97
N TYR A 93 5.11 4.97 -14.18
CA TYR A 93 5.48 5.88 -13.08
C TYR A 93 4.24 6.39 -12.33
N LEU A 94 3.24 6.90 -13.05
CA LEU A 94 2.01 7.41 -12.44
C LEU A 94 1.26 6.32 -11.68
N TYR A 95 1.12 5.12 -12.29
CA TYR A 95 0.52 3.97 -11.65
C TYR A 95 1.25 3.59 -10.36
N PHE A 96 2.58 3.49 -10.40
CA PHE A 96 3.38 3.13 -9.23
C PHE A 96 3.22 4.15 -8.09
N THR A 97 3.31 5.45 -8.40
CA THR A 97 3.17 6.50 -7.39
C THR A 97 1.78 6.48 -6.75
N LEU A 98 0.72 6.35 -7.55
CA LEU A 98 -0.65 6.27 -7.03
C LEU A 98 -0.87 4.99 -6.20
N ALA A 99 -0.33 3.86 -6.64
CA ALA A 99 -0.43 2.59 -5.92
C ALA A 99 0.28 2.63 -4.56
N VAL A 100 1.48 3.21 -4.50
CA VAL A 100 2.23 3.43 -3.26
C VAL A 100 1.46 4.38 -2.34
N GLY A 101 0.99 5.51 -2.84
CA GLY A 101 0.20 6.47 -2.05
C GLY A 101 -1.06 5.85 -1.48
N TRP A 102 -1.81 5.11 -2.30
CA TRP A 102 -3.01 4.38 -1.87
C TRP A 102 -2.71 3.33 -0.81
N MET A 103 -1.62 2.55 -0.98
CA MET A 103 -1.24 1.55 0.01
C MET A 103 -0.81 2.18 1.34
N ILE A 104 -0.01 3.24 1.31
CA ILE A 104 0.37 3.97 2.53
C ILE A 104 -0.88 4.49 3.24
N GLY A 105 -1.84 5.06 2.50
CA GLY A 105 -3.11 5.52 3.05
C GLY A 105 -3.91 4.39 3.71
N ARG A 106 -4.07 3.25 3.03
CA ARG A 106 -4.77 2.07 3.55
C ARG A 106 -4.10 1.51 4.81
N CYS A 107 -2.78 1.35 4.79
CA CYS A 107 -2.01 0.90 5.95
C CYS A 107 -2.13 1.89 7.13
N GLY A 108 -2.07 3.20 6.86
CA GLY A 108 -2.23 4.26 7.86
C GLY A 108 -3.61 4.22 8.53
N VAL A 109 -4.69 4.06 7.76
CA VAL A 109 -6.06 3.90 8.29
C VAL A 109 -6.17 2.65 9.17
N GLY A 110 -5.57 1.54 8.73
CA GLY A 110 -5.52 0.29 9.50
C GLY A 110 -4.81 0.45 10.84
N ILE A 111 -3.62 1.08 10.84
CA ILE A 111 -2.84 1.34 12.07
C ILE A 111 -3.60 2.28 13.00
N HIS A 112 -4.16 3.38 12.47
CA HIS A 112 -4.89 4.35 13.28
C HIS A 112 -6.08 3.70 14.02
N ARG A 113 -6.88 2.88 13.32
CA ARG A 113 -8.00 2.16 13.92
C ARG A 113 -7.53 1.08 14.90
N LEU A 114 -6.44 0.38 14.61
CA LEU A 114 -5.82 -0.58 15.51
C LEU A 114 -5.35 0.08 16.81
N THR A 115 -4.68 1.22 16.74
CA THR A 115 -4.24 1.99 17.91
C THR A 115 -5.39 2.56 18.72
N ALA A 116 -6.54 2.77 18.08
CA ALA A 116 -7.77 3.20 18.74
C ALA A 116 -8.63 2.03 19.26
N ASN A 117 -8.16 0.78 19.19
CA ASN A 117 -8.92 -0.44 19.51
C ASN A 117 -10.30 -0.51 18.81
N ARG A 118 -10.38 0.01 17.58
CA ARG A 118 -11.63 0.02 16.81
C ARG A 118 -11.56 -0.97 15.65
N PRO A 119 -12.60 -1.80 15.43
CA PRO A 119 -12.67 -2.68 14.27
C PRO A 119 -12.79 -1.89 12.95
N ILE A 120 -12.50 -2.57 11.84
CA ILE A 120 -12.77 -2.05 10.50
C ILE A 120 -14.19 -2.44 10.12
N GLU A 121 -15.06 -1.45 9.93
CA GLU A 121 -16.50 -1.64 9.64
C GLU A 121 -16.74 -2.30 8.28
N ARG A 122 -15.93 -1.97 7.26
CA ARG A 122 -16.01 -2.57 5.92
C ARG A 122 -14.64 -3.12 5.50
N PRO A 123 -14.27 -4.33 5.95
CA PRO A 123 -12.98 -4.93 5.62
C PRO A 123 -12.82 -5.25 4.13
N ASP A 124 -13.92 -5.41 3.40
CA ASP A 124 -13.92 -5.80 1.99
C ASP A 124 -13.87 -4.59 1.02
N SER A 125 -13.86 -3.35 1.54
CA SER A 125 -13.81 -2.14 0.73
C SER A 125 -12.41 -1.91 0.12
N LEU A 126 -12.34 -1.64 -1.18
CA LEU A 126 -11.13 -1.22 -1.88
C LEU A 126 -10.75 0.27 -1.71
N LEU A 127 -11.64 1.11 -1.15
CA LEU A 127 -11.37 2.54 -0.96
C LEU A 127 -10.68 2.81 0.38
N PHE A 128 -11.41 2.99 1.48
CA PHE A 128 -10.83 3.28 2.80
C PHE A 128 -11.66 2.74 3.97
N GLY A 129 -12.53 1.75 3.74
CA GLY A 129 -13.25 1.07 4.81
C GLY A 129 -14.26 1.95 5.58
N GLY A 130 -14.73 3.06 4.99
CA GLY A 130 -15.66 3.98 5.65
C GLY A 130 -16.38 4.93 4.69
N VAL A 131 -17.57 5.36 5.10
CA VAL A 131 -18.63 6.10 4.40
C VAL A 131 -19.60 5.23 3.59
N SER A 132 -20.63 4.71 4.27
CA SER A 132 -21.94 4.63 3.63
C SER A 132 -22.45 6.07 3.49
N PRO A 133 -22.86 6.55 2.31
CA PRO A 133 -23.83 7.63 2.31
C PRO A 133 -25.05 7.06 3.05
N ALA A 134 -25.39 7.67 4.18
CA ALA A 134 -26.70 7.45 4.77
C ALA A 134 -27.71 7.89 3.72
N PHE A 135 -28.26 6.93 2.97
CA PHE A 135 -29.56 7.16 2.35
C PHE A 135 -30.52 7.22 3.53
N SER A 136 -30.79 8.45 3.95
CA SER A 136 -31.95 8.76 4.77
C SER A 136 -33.14 8.35 3.94
N ASP A 137 -33.79 7.28 4.34
CA ASP A 137 -35.14 6.96 3.90
C ASP A 137 -36.02 8.18 4.21
N GLY A 138 -36.64 8.74 3.17
CA GLY A 138 -37.73 9.69 3.24
C GLY A 138 -39.00 9.04 2.72
#